data_AF-A0A8J7PG55-F1
#
_entry.id   AF-A0A8J7PG55-F1
#
_cell.length_a   1.000
_cell.length_b   1.000
_cell.length_c   1.000
_cell.angle_alpha   90.00
_cell.angle_beta   90.00
_cell.angle_gamma   90.00
#
_symmetry.space_group_name_H-M   'P 1'
#
loop_
_entity.id
_entity.type
_entity.pdbx_description
1 polymer ?
#
loop_
_entity_poly.entity_id
_entity_poly.type
_entity_poly.pdbx_seq_one_letter_code
_entity_poly.pdbx_strand_id
1 'polypeptide(L)'
;MSNRTAMASEIKDIELAGLGKQRIDWASADMPVLGMITARFEKEKPFKGLRVSVCAHVTSETANLAKALVAGGADCVLIASNPLSTQDDVAASLVKDLGMSVYAIKGEDIPTYHRHINIALDHKPHLVIDDGSDLVATLLQERQAQVSEIIGTTEETTTGITRLKAMERDNALKFPAMAVNDAQTKHMFDNRYGTGQSTLDGIIRATNRLVAGRTVVVLGYGWCGKGTAMRARGLGANVIVTEVDSIKAIEAVMDGFRVMPIDEAASLGDLFITVTGNRHVIDKAHFERMKDGAIVCNSGHFDLELNLTALEKMAKHRKEVRPLMEEFELKNGHRIYVLAQGRLVNLSCAEGHPASVMDMSFANQALALEYLVKHKGKLEHKVYTLPAEVDHEIASLKLKSMGIAIDKLTSEMTEYMNSWKTGT
;
A
#
# COMPACT_ATOMS: atom_id res chain seq x y z
N MET A 1 -24.44 28.93 -7.49
CA MET A 1 -23.31 28.83 -6.54
C MET A 1 -23.80 27.98 -5.39
N SER A 2 -23.33 26.74 -5.28
CA SER A 2 -23.74 25.82 -4.22
C SER A 2 -23.11 26.25 -2.90
N ASN A 3 -23.92 26.42 -1.85
CA ASN A 3 -23.46 26.62 -0.47
C ASN A 3 -22.67 25.37 -0.05
N ARG A 4 -21.35 25.38 -0.25
CA ARG A 4 -20.45 24.49 0.48
C ARG A 4 -20.40 25.02 1.90
N THR A 5 -21.13 24.40 2.82
CA THR A 5 -20.86 24.49 4.26
C THR A 5 -19.35 24.33 4.44
N ALA A 6 -18.70 25.23 5.17
CA ALA A 6 -17.28 25.09 5.48
C ALA A 6 -17.05 23.70 6.08
N MET A 7 -16.44 22.80 5.32
CA MET A 7 -16.33 21.42 5.74
C MET A 7 -15.29 21.33 6.86
N ALA A 8 -15.67 20.74 7.98
CA ALA A 8 -14.74 20.48 9.07
C ALA A 8 -13.59 19.59 8.54
N SER A 9 -12.39 19.83 9.03
CA SER A 9 -11.19 19.04 8.75
C SER A 9 -10.32 19.04 9.99
N GLU A 10 -9.58 17.96 10.20
CA GLU A 10 -8.61 17.82 11.29
C GLU A 10 -7.25 17.47 10.69
N ILE A 11 -6.43 18.51 10.55
CA ILE A 11 -5.08 18.45 10.00
C ILE A 11 -4.12 19.17 10.94
N LYS A 12 -2.83 18.91 10.81
CA LYS A 12 -1.83 19.47 11.72
C LYS A 12 -1.67 20.99 11.61
N ASP A 13 -1.51 21.49 10.39
CA ASP A 13 -1.25 22.91 10.12
C ASP A 13 -1.61 23.28 8.67
N ILE A 14 -2.60 24.15 8.50
CA ILE A 14 -3.09 24.61 7.18
C ILE A 14 -2.06 25.46 6.42
N GLU A 15 -1.09 26.07 7.12
CA GLU A 15 -0.07 26.91 6.49
C GLU A 15 0.95 26.10 5.67
N LEU A 16 1.03 24.78 5.91
CA LEU A 16 1.86 23.87 5.12
C LEU A 16 1.36 23.64 3.69
N ALA A 17 0.13 24.07 3.36
CA ALA A 17 -0.50 23.82 2.07
C ALA A 17 0.34 24.28 0.87
N GLY A 18 1.10 25.37 0.99
CA GLY A 18 1.98 25.84 -0.10
C GLY A 18 3.06 24.82 -0.46
N LEU A 19 3.68 24.19 0.55
CA LEU A 19 4.66 23.12 0.37
C LEU A 19 3.98 21.84 -0.15
N GLY A 20 2.82 21.50 0.42
CA GLY A 20 2.01 20.37 -0.01
C GLY A 20 1.67 20.43 -1.50
N LYS A 21 1.22 21.59 -1.98
CA LYS A 21 0.90 21.82 -3.39
C LYS A 21 2.09 21.54 -4.29
N GLN A 22 3.27 22.06 -3.94
CA GLN A 22 4.50 21.82 -4.71
C GLN A 22 4.83 20.32 -4.79
N ARG A 23 4.70 19.59 -3.68
CA ARG A 23 4.94 18.13 -3.67
C ARG A 23 3.90 17.37 -4.49
N ILE A 24 2.63 17.73 -4.37
CA ILE A 24 1.55 17.09 -5.15
C ILE A 24 1.77 17.32 -6.65
N ASP A 25 2.15 18.53 -7.04
CA ASP A 25 2.40 18.87 -8.44
C ASP A 25 3.65 18.16 -8.98
N TRP A 26 4.69 17.99 -8.15
CA TRP A 26 5.85 17.16 -8.49
C TRP A 26 5.49 15.70 -8.73
N ALA A 27 4.71 15.09 -7.84
CA ALA A 27 4.23 13.71 -8.03
C ALA A 27 3.32 13.60 -9.26
N SER A 28 2.45 14.59 -9.49
CA SER A 28 1.52 14.63 -10.62
C SER A 28 2.24 14.53 -11.97
N ALA A 29 3.42 15.15 -12.08
CA ALA A 29 4.24 15.09 -13.30
C ALA A 29 4.70 13.67 -13.66
N ASP A 30 4.81 12.76 -12.68
CA ASP A 30 5.17 11.36 -12.87
C ASP A 30 3.95 10.41 -12.78
N MET A 31 2.72 10.98 -12.79
CA MET A 31 1.44 10.23 -12.78
C MET A 31 0.57 10.49 -14.04
N PRO A 32 1.10 10.29 -15.25
CA PRO A 32 0.39 10.63 -16.48
C PRO A 32 -0.86 9.76 -16.75
N VAL A 33 -0.92 8.50 -16.30
CA VAL A 33 -2.09 7.65 -16.52
C VAL A 33 -3.27 8.18 -15.74
N LEU A 34 -3.08 8.45 -14.45
CA LEU A 34 -4.10 9.06 -13.60
C LEU A 34 -4.46 10.47 -14.09
N GLY A 35 -3.50 11.23 -14.62
CA GLY A 35 -3.76 12.52 -15.28
C GLY A 35 -4.72 12.41 -16.48
N MET A 36 -4.53 11.41 -17.35
CA MET A 36 -5.44 11.14 -18.48
C MET A 36 -6.85 10.73 -18.00
N ILE A 37 -6.93 9.89 -16.96
CA ILE A 37 -8.21 9.49 -16.34
C ILE A 37 -8.91 10.72 -15.71
N THR A 38 -8.15 11.56 -15.00
CA THR A 38 -8.67 12.80 -14.39
C THR A 38 -9.30 13.71 -15.45
N ALA A 39 -8.63 13.91 -16.59
CA ALA A 39 -9.17 14.71 -17.70
C ALA A 39 -10.43 14.11 -18.32
N ARG A 40 -10.57 12.78 -18.34
CA ARG A 40 -11.80 12.09 -18.77
C ARG A 40 -12.93 12.30 -17.76
N PHE A 41 -12.65 12.05 -16.48
CA PHE A 41 -13.60 12.17 -15.38
C PHE A 41 -14.11 13.60 -15.21
N GLU A 42 -13.28 14.60 -15.50
CA GLU A 42 -13.70 15.99 -15.46
C GLU A 42 -14.87 16.27 -16.43
N LYS A 43 -14.90 15.62 -17.59
CA LYS A 43 -15.94 15.76 -18.61
C LYS A 43 -17.15 14.87 -18.32
N GLU A 44 -16.90 13.61 -17.96
CA GLU A 44 -17.94 12.59 -17.79
C GLU A 44 -18.67 12.69 -16.45
N LYS A 45 -18.02 13.24 -15.43
CA LYS A 45 -18.50 13.32 -14.04
C LYS A 45 -19.13 12.01 -13.53
N PRO A 46 -18.41 10.87 -13.59
CA PRO A 46 -18.98 9.55 -13.25
C PRO A 46 -19.48 9.45 -11.81
N PHE A 47 -19.01 10.30 -10.90
CA PHE A 47 -19.34 10.27 -9.48
C PHE A 47 -20.30 11.39 -9.05
N LYS A 48 -20.93 12.10 -10.00
CA LYS A 48 -21.82 13.23 -9.69
C LYS A 48 -22.92 12.82 -8.71
N GLY A 49 -22.94 13.49 -7.55
CA GLY A 49 -23.94 13.25 -6.49
C GLY A 49 -23.66 12.04 -5.61
N LEU A 50 -22.51 11.39 -5.80
CA LEU A 50 -22.03 10.30 -4.94
C LEU A 50 -21.06 10.83 -3.89
N ARG A 51 -21.01 10.11 -2.77
CA ARG A 51 -20.17 10.38 -1.61
C ARG A 51 -19.14 9.27 -1.54
N VAL A 52 -17.87 9.63 -1.42
CA VAL A 52 -16.75 8.68 -1.39
C VAL A 52 -15.94 8.90 -0.13
N SER A 53 -15.86 7.89 0.72
CA SER A 53 -14.95 7.89 1.87
C SER A 53 -13.68 7.13 1.48
N VAL A 54 -12.53 7.79 1.64
CA VAL A 54 -11.22 7.26 1.30
C VAL A 54 -10.43 7.04 2.59
N CYS A 55 -10.04 5.80 2.85
CA CYS A 55 -9.13 5.41 3.92
C CYS A 55 -7.84 4.90 3.27
N ALA A 56 -6.78 5.71 3.29
CA ALA A 56 -5.53 5.42 2.61
C ALA A 56 -4.36 6.19 3.25
N HIS A 57 -3.13 5.85 2.89
CA HIS A 57 -1.97 6.66 3.26
C HIS A 57 -2.11 8.07 2.66
N VAL A 58 -2.02 9.12 3.48
CA VAL A 58 -2.17 10.52 2.98
C VAL A 58 -0.84 11.04 2.46
N THR A 59 -0.56 10.78 1.17
CA THR A 59 0.66 11.17 0.46
C THR A 59 0.36 11.99 -0.81
N SER A 60 1.40 12.54 -1.44
CA SER A 60 1.29 13.29 -2.70
C SER A 60 0.62 12.51 -3.82
N GLU A 61 0.81 11.20 -3.86
CA GLU A 61 0.21 10.30 -4.83
C GLU A 61 -1.29 10.15 -4.55
N THR A 62 -1.68 9.94 -3.28
CA THR A 62 -3.10 9.85 -2.86
C THR A 62 -3.83 11.17 -3.12
N ALA A 63 -3.14 12.30 -2.99
CA ALA A 63 -3.72 13.59 -3.36
C ALA A 63 -4.04 13.69 -4.86
N ASN A 64 -3.28 13.03 -5.74
CA ASN A 64 -3.62 12.95 -7.16
C ASN A 64 -4.81 12.02 -7.42
N LEU A 65 -4.99 10.95 -6.64
CA LEU A 65 -6.23 10.15 -6.65
C LEU A 65 -7.44 11.00 -6.21
N ALA A 66 -7.31 11.74 -5.11
CA ALA A 66 -8.34 12.66 -4.63
C ALA A 66 -8.72 13.71 -5.70
N LYS A 67 -7.74 14.29 -6.40
CA LYS A 67 -8.00 15.19 -7.55
C LYS A 67 -8.83 14.49 -8.63
N ALA A 68 -8.55 13.24 -8.97
CA ALA A 68 -9.31 12.47 -9.96
C ALA A 68 -10.77 12.23 -9.53
N LEU A 69 -11.00 11.87 -8.26
CA LEU A 69 -12.34 11.64 -7.71
C LEU A 69 -13.18 12.93 -7.69
N VAL A 70 -12.60 14.02 -7.19
CA VAL A 70 -13.25 15.35 -7.17
C VAL A 70 -13.51 15.85 -8.59
N ALA A 71 -12.57 15.66 -9.53
CA ALA A 71 -12.79 15.95 -10.94
C ALA A 71 -13.96 15.13 -11.51
N GLY A 72 -14.10 13.87 -11.09
CA GLY A 72 -15.25 13.01 -11.41
C GLY A 72 -16.57 13.41 -10.77
N GLY A 73 -16.60 14.46 -9.94
CA GLY A 73 -17.82 15.00 -9.33
C GLY A 73 -18.21 14.36 -8.00
N ALA A 74 -17.32 13.58 -7.40
CA ALA A 74 -17.52 13.02 -6.07
C ALA A 74 -17.47 14.09 -4.98
N ASP A 75 -18.28 13.91 -3.94
CA ASP A 75 -18.07 14.53 -2.63
C ASP A 75 -17.20 13.59 -1.80
N CYS A 76 -16.05 14.06 -1.29
CA CYS A 76 -15.01 13.20 -0.72
C CYS A 76 -14.65 13.58 0.72
N VAL A 77 -14.45 12.55 1.54
CA VAL A 77 -13.74 12.62 2.84
C VAL A 77 -12.53 11.69 2.76
N LEU A 78 -11.37 12.17 3.21
CA LEU A 78 -10.14 11.37 3.32
C LEU A 78 -9.69 11.24 4.76
N ILE A 79 -9.34 10.01 5.15
CA ILE A 79 -8.72 9.66 6.42
C ILE A 79 -7.45 8.84 6.19
N ALA A 80 -6.56 8.82 7.18
CA ALA A 80 -5.36 7.99 7.13
C ALA A 80 -5.71 6.51 7.36
N SER A 81 -5.02 5.60 6.65
CA SER A 81 -5.02 4.15 6.92
C SER A 81 -3.90 3.74 7.89
N ASN A 82 -2.95 4.62 8.17
CA ASN A 82 -1.86 4.36 9.10
C ASN A 82 -1.38 5.64 9.80
N PRO A 83 -1.28 5.62 11.15
CA PRO A 83 -0.91 6.80 11.92
C PRO A 83 0.40 7.48 11.53
N LEU A 84 1.40 6.74 11.05
CA LEU A 84 2.72 7.31 10.74
C LEU A 84 2.88 7.75 9.28
N SER A 85 1.90 7.45 8.43
CA SER A 85 2.04 7.58 6.97
C SER A 85 1.67 8.96 6.41
N THR A 86 0.90 9.75 7.18
CA THR A 86 0.43 11.06 6.74
C THR A 86 1.59 12.01 6.45
N GLN A 87 1.53 12.69 5.30
CA GLN A 87 2.33 13.85 4.98
C GLN A 87 1.50 15.11 5.31
N ASP A 88 1.80 15.74 6.44
CA ASP A 88 0.98 16.84 7.00
C ASP A 88 0.81 18.02 6.02
N ASP A 89 1.82 18.29 5.21
CA ASP A 89 1.80 19.33 4.17
C ASP A 89 0.84 18.98 3.02
N VAL A 90 0.80 17.72 2.60
CA VAL A 90 -0.15 17.22 1.61
C VAL A 90 -1.59 17.31 2.13
N ALA A 91 -1.82 16.88 3.38
CA ALA A 91 -3.13 17.00 4.03
C ALA A 91 -3.62 18.46 4.04
N ALA A 92 -2.73 19.40 4.35
CA ALA A 92 -3.03 20.83 4.31
C ALA A 92 -3.41 21.34 2.91
N SER A 93 -2.69 20.91 1.86
CA SER A 93 -3.01 21.31 0.48
C SER A 93 -4.34 20.73 0.01
N LEU A 94 -4.68 19.49 0.38
CA LEU A 94 -5.98 18.90 0.06
C LEU A 94 -7.15 19.70 0.66
N VAL A 95 -6.99 20.21 1.88
CA VAL A 95 -8.00 21.08 2.49
C VAL A 95 -8.03 22.45 1.80
N LYS A 96 -6.87 23.13 1.68
CA LYS A 96 -6.80 24.52 1.19
C LYS A 96 -7.07 24.67 -0.29
N ASP A 97 -6.45 23.82 -1.12
CA ASP A 97 -6.42 23.96 -2.58
C ASP A 97 -7.50 23.12 -3.27
N LEU A 98 -7.80 21.91 -2.75
CA LEU A 98 -8.85 21.04 -3.32
C LEU A 98 -10.22 21.26 -2.65
N GLY A 99 -10.26 21.84 -1.46
CA GLY A 99 -11.49 22.05 -0.70
C GLY A 99 -12.13 20.75 -0.22
N MET A 100 -11.32 19.71 -0.02
CA MET A 100 -11.75 18.38 0.41
C MET A 100 -11.69 18.26 1.94
N SER A 101 -12.61 17.50 2.53
CA SER A 101 -12.56 17.17 3.96
C SER A 101 -11.43 16.17 4.22
N VAL A 102 -10.49 16.53 5.08
CA VAL A 102 -9.37 15.66 5.45
C VAL A 102 -9.26 15.56 6.97
N TYR A 103 -9.16 14.33 7.46
CA TYR A 103 -8.92 14.02 8.87
C TYR A 103 -7.74 13.06 8.94
N ALA A 104 -6.54 13.64 9.05
CA ALA A 104 -5.30 12.88 9.04
C ALA A 104 -4.17 13.74 9.62
N ILE A 105 -3.47 13.20 10.63
CA ILE A 105 -2.32 13.85 11.26
C ILE A 105 -1.20 12.83 11.39
N LYS A 106 0.03 13.20 11.01
CA LYS A 106 1.17 12.31 11.23
C LYS A 106 1.41 12.09 12.72
N GLY A 107 1.37 10.83 13.14
CA GLY A 107 1.56 10.41 14.52
C GLY A 107 0.28 10.45 15.36
N GLU A 108 -0.90 10.30 14.76
CA GLU A 108 -2.16 10.22 15.50
C GLU A 108 -2.20 9.05 16.49
N ASP A 109 -2.92 9.24 17.60
CA ASP A 109 -3.15 8.19 18.58
C ASP A 109 -4.33 7.29 18.17
N ILE A 110 -4.43 6.13 18.82
CA ILE A 110 -5.48 5.14 18.55
C ILE A 110 -6.90 5.76 18.71
N PRO A 111 -7.21 6.54 19.76
CA PRO A 111 -8.51 7.22 19.86
C PRO A 111 -8.81 8.15 18.68
N THR A 112 -7.83 8.92 18.22
CA THR A 112 -7.97 9.84 17.08
C THR A 112 -8.20 9.06 15.78
N TYR A 113 -7.42 8.01 15.53
CA TYR A 113 -7.59 7.12 14.38
C TYR A 113 -9.02 6.54 14.30
N HIS A 114 -9.51 5.96 15.41
CA HIS A 114 -10.87 5.44 15.47
C HIS A 114 -11.93 6.54 15.30
N ARG A 115 -11.70 7.73 15.84
CA ARG A 115 -12.61 8.87 15.64
C ARG A 115 -12.67 9.26 14.16
N HIS A 116 -11.55 9.29 13.45
CA HIS A 116 -11.49 9.59 12.01
C HIS A 116 -12.24 8.55 11.18
N ILE A 117 -12.12 7.26 11.50
CA ILE A 117 -12.95 6.19 10.90
C ILE A 117 -14.45 6.50 11.06
N ASN A 118 -14.88 6.85 12.26
CA ASN A 118 -16.28 7.18 12.52
C ASN A 118 -16.74 8.41 11.74
N ILE A 119 -15.91 9.46 11.64
CA ILE A 119 -16.19 10.65 10.84
C ILE A 119 -16.36 10.31 9.35
N ALA A 120 -15.51 9.42 8.81
CA ALA A 120 -15.62 8.96 7.43
C ALA A 120 -16.91 8.16 7.18
N LEU A 121 -17.44 7.44 8.18
CA LEU A 121 -18.73 6.77 8.10
C LEU A 121 -19.92 7.73 8.30
N ASP A 122 -19.76 8.77 9.10
CA ASP A 122 -20.78 9.81 9.31
C ASP A 122 -21.02 10.66 8.04
N HIS A 123 -20.06 10.66 7.11
CA HIS A 123 -20.25 11.15 5.73
C HIS A 123 -21.30 10.36 4.93
N LYS A 124 -21.68 9.15 5.41
CA LYS A 124 -22.60 8.21 4.75
C LYS A 124 -22.15 7.90 3.32
N PRO A 125 -20.96 7.30 3.14
CA PRO A 125 -20.44 7.04 1.80
C PRO A 125 -21.39 6.17 0.99
N HIS A 126 -21.42 6.41 -0.33
CA HIS A 126 -21.97 5.47 -1.29
C HIS A 126 -20.88 4.54 -1.83
N LEU A 127 -19.62 5.00 -1.82
CA LEU A 127 -18.46 4.25 -2.27
C LEU A 127 -17.36 4.37 -1.23
N VAL A 128 -16.58 3.31 -1.09
CA VAL A 128 -15.42 3.27 -0.19
C VAL A 128 -14.16 2.94 -0.99
N ILE A 129 -13.08 3.65 -0.70
CA ILE A 129 -11.71 3.21 -1.01
C ILE A 129 -11.07 2.86 0.32
N ASP A 130 -10.60 1.63 0.46
CA ASP A 130 -9.99 1.14 1.69
C ASP A 130 -8.57 0.59 1.44
N ASP A 131 -7.76 0.68 2.47
CA ASP A 131 -6.37 0.24 2.52
C ASP A 131 -6.20 -0.47 3.87
N GLY A 132 -6.37 -1.80 3.83
CA GLY A 132 -6.35 -2.65 5.03
C GLY A 132 -7.73 -3.10 5.51
N SER A 133 -8.82 -2.60 4.92
CA SER A 133 -10.22 -2.95 5.22
C SER A 133 -10.71 -2.55 6.62
N ASP A 134 -10.15 -1.50 7.22
CA ASP A 134 -10.58 -1.02 8.54
C ASP A 134 -11.93 -0.30 8.46
N LEU A 135 -12.12 0.55 7.45
CA LEU A 135 -13.37 1.29 7.27
C LEU A 135 -14.54 0.34 6.97
N VAL A 136 -14.32 -0.64 6.08
CA VAL A 136 -15.31 -1.69 5.77
C VAL A 136 -15.61 -2.56 6.99
N ALA A 137 -14.59 -2.96 7.76
CA ALA A 137 -14.80 -3.78 8.95
C ALA A 137 -15.63 -3.04 10.00
N THR A 138 -15.31 -1.78 10.30
CA THR A 138 -16.09 -0.95 11.24
C THR A 138 -17.51 -0.74 10.73
N LEU A 139 -17.71 -0.48 9.43
CA LEU A 139 -19.05 -0.35 8.86
C LEU A 139 -19.92 -1.60 9.12
N LEU A 140 -19.40 -2.79 8.81
CA LEU A 140 -20.16 -4.04 8.94
C LEU A 140 -20.40 -4.45 10.40
N GLN A 141 -19.48 -4.11 11.31
CA GLN A 141 -19.58 -4.45 12.73
C GLN A 141 -20.47 -3.46 13.51
N GLU A 142 -20.35 -2.16 13.22
CA GLU A 142 -20.89 -1.11 14.08
C GLU A 142 -21.97 -0.23 13.41
N ARG A 143 -22.11 -0.28 12.08
CA ARG A 143 -22.97 0.64 11.31
C ARG A 143 -23.87 -0.09 10.31
N GLN A 144 -24.41 -1.24 10.71
CA GLN A 144 -25.24 -2.10 9.85
C GLN A 144 -26.40 -1.37 9.14
N ALA A 145 -26.98 -0.34 9.76
CA ALA A 145 -28.05 0.45 9.15
C ALA A 145 -27.62 1.25 7.91
N GLN A 146 -26.33 1.55 7.76
CA GLN A 146 -25.78 2.30 6.63
C GLN A 146 -25.38 1.41 5.45
N VAL A 147 -25.28 0.09 5.67
CA VAL A 147 -24.75 -0.87 4.69
C VAL A 147 -25.56 -0.87 3.39
N SER A 148 -26.86 -0.65 3.46
CA SER A 148 -27.74 -0.59 2.27
C SER A 148 -27.51 0.64 1.39
N GLU A 149 -26.81 1.66 1.88
CA GLU A 149 -26.44 2.86 1.11
C GLU A 149 -25.18 2.65 0.25
N ILE A 150 -24.39 1.59 0.55
CA ILE A 150 -23.12 1.30 -0.12
C ILE A 150 -23.35 0.63 -1.48
N ILE A 151 -22.80 1.24 -2.53
CA ILE A 151 -22.73 0.70 -3.89
C ILE A 151 -21.63 -0.36 -3.97
N GLY A 152 -20.48 -0.11 -3.34
CA GLY A 152 -19.35 -1.04 -3.28
C GLY A 152 -18.10 -0.41 -2.68
N THR A 153 -17.07 -1.25 -2.51
CA THR A 153 -15.77 -0.84 -1.98
C THR A 153 -14.63 -1.29 -2.90
N THR A 154 -13.49 -0.62 -2.82
CA THR A 154 -12.24 -1.07 -3.43
C THR A 154 -11.17 -1.24 -2.37
N GLU A 155 -10.27 -2.19 -2.56
CA GLU A 155 -9.23 -2.50 -1.57
C GLU A 155 -7.86 -2.69 -2.24
N GLU A 156 -6.87 -1.97 -1.70
CA GLU A 156 -5.54 -1.86 -2.28
C GLU A 156 -4.55 -2.94 -1.81
N THR A 157 -4.77 -3.54 -0.64
CA THR A 157 -3.77 -4.38 0.01
C THR A 157 -4.14 -5.86 0.05
N THR A 158 -3.13 -6.72 -0.04
CA THR A 158 -3.29 -8.17 0.13
C THR A 158 -3.99 -8.52 1.45
N THR A 159 -3.67 -7.79 2.52
CA THR A 159 -4.24 -8.00 3.86
C THR A 159 -5.72 -7.65 3.88
N GLY A 160 -6.11 -6.50 3.35
CA GLY A 160 -7.52 -6.12 3.23
C GLY A 160 -8.30 -7.09 2.35
N ILE A 161 -7.74 -7.51 1.20
CA ILE A 161 -8.38 -8.53 0.35
C ILE A 161 -8.60 -9.85 1.09
N THR A 162 -7.64 -10.26 1.92
CA THR A 162 -7.79 -11.47 2.75
C THR A 162 -8.94 -11.31 3.75
N ARG A 163 -9.10 -10.13 4.37
CA ARG A 163 -10.21 -9.80 5.25
C ARG A 163 -11.54 -9.80 4.51
N LEU A 164 -11.62 -9.18 3.32
CA LEU A 164 -12.83 -9.17 2.50
C LEU A 164 -13.25 -10.57 2.05
N LYS A 165 -12.30 -11.41 1.62
CA LYS A 165 -12.56 -12.82 1.26
C LYS A 165 -13.02 -13.63 2.48
N ALA A 166 -12.53 -13.32 3.68
CA ALA A 166 -13.05 -13.92 4.91
C ALA A 166 -14.50 -13.49 5.16
N MET A 167 -14.81 -12.18 5.06
CA MET A 167 -16.17 -11.66 5.18
C MET A 167 -17.12 -12.25 4.13
N GLU A 168 -16.67 -12.50 2.90
CA GLU A 168 -17.45 -13.18 1.87
C GLU A 168 -17.79 -14.63 2.28
N ARG A 169 -16.79 -15.40 2.72
CA ARG A 169 -16.99 -16.80 3.18
C ARG A 169 -17.95 -16.88 4.37
N ASP A 170 -17.89 -15.90 5.27
CA ASP A 170 -18.76 -15.82 6.44
C ASP A 170 -20.13 -15.21 6.11
N ASN A 171 -20.40 -14.88 4.84
CA ASN A 171 -21.59 -14.20 4.36
C ASN A 171 -21.86 -12.86 5.07
N ALA A 172 -20.80 -12.24 5.60
CA ALA A 172 -20.81 -10.95 6.28
C ALA A 172 -20.67 -9.78 5.30
N LEU A 173 -20.04 -9.98 4.14
CA LEU A 173 -19.94 -8.97 3.07
C LEU A 173 -21.32 -8.75 2.43
N LYS A 174 -21.79 -7.50 2.40
CA LYS A 174 -23.16 -7.13 1.97
C LYS A 174 -23.24 -6.23 0.74
N PHE A 175 -22.10 -6.01 0.08
CA PHE A 175 -21.97 -5.20 -1.14
C PHE A 175 -20.75 -5.70 -1.93
N PRO A 176 -20.67 -5.46 -3.25
CA PRO A 176 -19.53 -5.88 -4.06
C PRO A 176 -18.24 -5.17 -3.63
N ALA A 177 -17.13 -5.90 -3.68
CA ALA A 177 -15.80 -5.37 -3.42
C ALA A 177 -14.87 -5.62 -4.60
N MET A 178 -14.11 -4.61 -5.05
CA MET A 178 -13.09 -4.77 -6.09
C MET A 178 -11.71 -4.94 -5.46
N ALA A 179 -11.09 -6.09 -5.74
CA ALA A 179 -9.74 -6.42 -5.36
C ALA A 179 -8.72 -5.76 -6.29
N VAL A 180 -8.46 -4.47 -6.08
CA VAL A 180 -7.48 -3.70 -6.87
C VAL A 180 -6.08 -4.27 -6.71
N ASN A 181 -5.76 -4.81 -5.52
CA ASN A 181 -4.48 -5.48 -5.31
C ASN A 181 -4.21 -6.63 -6.29
N ASP A 182 -5.24 -7.35 -6.72
CA ASP A 182 -5.12 -8.54 -7.55
C ASP A 182 -4.96 -8.20 -9.05
N ALA A 183 -5.11 -6.92 -9.45
CA ALA A 183 -4.81 -6.45 -10.81
C ALA A 183 -3.32 -6.60 -11.14
N GLN A 184 -2.99 -7.05 -12.36
CA GLN A 184 -1.62 -7.27 -12.82
C GLN A 184 -0.81 -5.98 -12.77
N THR A 185 -1.37 -4.86 -13.24
CA THR A 185 -0.70 -3.54 -13.19
C THR A 185 -0.49 -3.01 -11.77
N LYS A 186 -1.14 -3.61 -10.75
CA LYS A 186 -0.88 -3.35 -9.34
C LYS A 186 0.18 -4.30 -8.81
N HIS A 187 -0.12 -5.58 -8.55
CA HIS A 187 0.81 -6.43 -7.80
C HIS A 187 2.13 -6.74 -8.53
N MET A 188 2.16 -6.76 -9.87
CA MET A 188 3.41 -7.01 -10.60
C MET A 188 4.35 -5.80 -10.57
N PHE A 189 3.82 -4.60 -10.31
CA PHE A 189 4.57 -3.35 -10.40
C PHE A 189 4.72 -2.65 -9.05
N ASP A 190 3.62 -2.34 -8.38
CA ASP A 190 3.59 -1.75 -7.05
C ASP A 190 4.34 -2.62 -6.03
N ASN A 191 3.82 -3.82 -5.81
CA ASN A 191 4.37 -4.70 -4.78
C ASN A 191 5.82 -5.10 -5.11
N ARG A 192 6.21 -5.18 -6.40
CA ARG A 192 7.58 -5.59 -6.80
C ARG A 192 8.56 -4.43 -6.91
N TYR A 193 8.22 -3.40 -7.67
CA TYR A 193 9.12 -2.30 -7.97
C TYR A 193 9.00 -1.19 -6.92
N GLY A 194 7.78 -0.82 -6.53
CA GLY A 194 7.49 0.17 -5.51
C GLY A 194 8.04 -0.24 -4.14
N THR A 195 7.59 -1.38 -3.61
CA THR A 195 8.04 -1.86 -2.28
C THR A 195 9.54 -2.07 -2.26
N GLY A 196 10.10 -2.73 -3.29
CA GLY A 196 11.52 -3.06 -3.33
C GLY A 196 12.43 -1.83 -3.28
N GLN A 197 12.10 -0.76 -4.01
CA GLN A 197 12.88 0.48 -3.97
C GLN A 197 12.66 1.26 -2.67
N SER A 198 11.41 1.49 -2.31
CA SER A 198 11.05 2.35 -1.17
C SER A 198 11.45 1.76 0.19
N THR A 199 11.45 0.44 0.32
CA THR A 199 11.94 -0.25 1.54
C THR A 199 13.41 0.07 1.78
N LEU A 200 14.24 -0.04 0.74
CA LEU A 200 15.66 0.25 0.83
C LEU A 200 15.91 1.74 1.05
N ASP A 201 15.11 2.62 0.44
CA ASP A 201 15.16 4.07 0.71
C ASP A 201 14.88 4.38 2.19
N GLY A 202 13.79 3.85 2.75
CA GLY A 202 13.46 4.02 4.18
C GLY A 202 14.56 3.53 5.12
N ILE A 203 15.16 2.37 4.83
CA ILE A 203 16.27 1.83 5.61
C ILE A 203 17.51 2.74 5.50
N ILE A 204 17.85 3.21 4.30
CA ILE A 204 19.01 4.09 4.09
C ILE A 204 18.82 5.42 4.82
N ARG A 205 17.67 6.08 4.68
CA ARG A 205 17.37 7.35 5.36
C ARG A 205 17.38 7.20 6.88
N ALA A 206 16.78 6.14 7.42
CA ALA A 206 16.74 5.91 8.86
C ALA A 206 18.13 5.61 9.45
N THR A 207 18.93 4.79 8.77
CA THR A 207 20.14 4.19 9.36
C THR A 207 21.44 4.86 8.93
N ASN A 208 21.49 5.46 7.74
CA ASN A 208 22.71 5.89 7.06
C ASN A 208 23.81 4.80 7.02
N ARG A 209 23.41 3.53 6.93
CA ARG A 209 24.32 2.38 6.86
C ARG A 209 24.56 1.95 5.42
N LEU A 210 25.82 1.66 5.09
CA LEU A 210 26.19 1.06 3.80
C LEU A 210 25.58 -0.35 3.67
N VAL A 211 24.82 -0.58 2.59
CA VAL A 211 24.20 -1.88 2.26
C VAL A 211 25.22 -2.85 1.64
N ALA A 212 26.16 -2.33 0.83
CA ALA A 212 27.17 -3.14 0.16
C ALA A 212 27.99 -3.99 1.15
N GLY A 213 28.13 -5.28 0.84
CA GLY A 213 28.84 -6.27 1.66
C GLY A 213 28.06 -6.81 2.87
N ARG A 214 26.94 -6.19 3.28
CA ARG A 214 26.11 -6.69 4.38
C ARG A 214 25.32 -7.92 3.97
N THR A 215 25.03 -8.78 4.95
CA THR A 215 24.06 -9.85 4.79
C THR A 215 22.66 -9.32 5.06
N VAL A 216 21.84 -9.25 4.01
CA VAL A 216 20.44 -8.82 4.09
C VAL A 216 19.55 -10.05 4.04
N VAL A 217 18.76 -10.26 5.09
CA VAL A 217 17.80 -11.36 5.17
C VAL A 217 16.42 -10.81 4.81
N VAL A 218 15.86 -11.30 3.71
CA VAL A 218 14.51 -10.95 3.24
C VAL A 218 13.58 -12.11 3.59
N LEU A 219 12.57 -11.82 4.40
CA LEU A 219 11.65 -12.83 4.91
C LEU A 219 10.36 -12.79 4.10
N GLY A 220 10.14 -13.84 3.29
CA GLY A 220 9.09 -13.93 2.28
C GLY A 220 9.61 -13.63 0.87
N TYR A 221 9.17 -14.39 -0.12
CA TYR A 221 9.56 -14.25 -1.54
C TYR A 221 8.35 -14.13 -2.47
N GLY A 222 7.27 -13.51 -1.99
CA GLY A 222 6.21 -12.97 -2.84
C GLY A 222 6.68 -11.76 -3.66
N TRP A 223 5.75 -11.02 -4.26
CA TRP A 223 6.09 -9.86 -5.09
C TRP A 223 6.95 -8.80 -4.37
N CYS A 224 6.60 -8.47 -3.11
CA CYS A 224 7.41 -7.61 -2.24
C CYS A 224 8.81 -8.17 -2.00
N GLY A 225 8.90 -9.45 -1.63
CA GLY A 225 10.17 -10.15 -1.39
C GLY A 225 11.10 -10.15 -2.61
N LYS A 226 10.57 -10.47 -3.80
CA LYS A 226 11.30 -10.40 -5.07
C LYS A 226 11.84 -9.01 -5.32
N GLY A 227 11.00 -8.00 -5.11
CA GLY A 227 11.37 -6.59 -5.21
C GLY A 227 12.54 -6.22 -4.32
N THR A 228 12.38 -6.46 -3.03
CA THR A 228 13.35 -6.13 -1.97
C THR A 228 14.67 -6.87 -2.16
N ALA A 229 14.63 -8.18 -2.39
CA ALA A 229 15.82 -9.00 -2.60
C ALA A 229 16.63 -8.53 -3.81
N MET A 230 15.96 -8.23 -4.92
CA MET A 230 16.59 -7.73 -6.14
C MET A 230 17.29 -6.38 -5.91
N ARG A 231 16.65 -5.43 -5.19
CA ARG A 231 17.24 -4.11 -4.92
C ARG A 231 18.38 -4.19 -3.91
N ALA A 232 18.24 -5.01 -2.87
CA ALA A 232 19.32 -5.26 -1.92
C ALA A 232 20.56 -5.82 -2.63
N ARG A 233 20.40 -6.83 -3.50
CA ARG A 233 21.50 -7.35 -4.33
C ARG A 233 22.08 -6.29 -5.27
N GLY A 234 21.22 -5.48 -5.90
CA GLY A 234 21.66 -4.36 -6.75
C GLY A 234 22.51 -3.32 -6.03
N LEU A 235 22.32 -3.15 -4.71
CA LEU A 235 23.13 -2.31 -3.84
C LEU A 235 24.35 -3.04 -3.24
N GLY A 236 24.65 -4.27 -3.71
CA GLY A 236 25.83 -5.04 -3.32
C GLY A 236 25.68 -5.86 -2.04
N ALA A 237 24.47 -6.10 -1.54
CA ALA A 237 24.26 -6.96 -0.38
C ALA A 237 24.34 -8.47 -0.71
N ASN A 238 24.75 -9.25 0.29
CA ASN A 238 24.72 -10.71 0.32
C ASN A 238 23.33 -11.18 0.77
N VAL A 239 22.40 -11.35 -0.16
CA VAL A 239 20.99 -11.61 0.19
C VAL A 239 20.76 -13.07 0.58
N ILE A 240 20.02 -13.26 1.68
CA ILE A 240 19.41 -14.52 2.10
C ILE A 240 17.89 -14.35 2.04
N VAL A 241 17.19 -15.33 1.51
CA VAL A 241 15.72 -15.40 1.49
C VAL A 241 15.26 -16.49 2.45
N THR A 242 14.18 -16.23 3.19
CA THR A 242 13.46 -17.27 3.95
C THR A 242 12.06 -17.43 3.38
N GLU A 243 11.63 -18.67 3.08
CA GLU A 243 10.30 -18.96 2.55
C GLU A 243 9.73 -20.26 3.12
N VAL A 244 8.41 -20.31 3.23
CA VAL A 244 7.62 -21.49 3.59
C VAL A 244 6.98 -22.15 2.37
N ASP A 245 6.79 -21.39 1.29
CA ASP A 245 6.24 -21.90 0.03
C ASP A 245 7.37 -22.47 -0.85
N SER A 246 7.26 -23.76 -1.20
CA SER A 246 8.31 -24.46 -1.96
C SER A 246 8.50 -23.93 -3.37
N ILE A 247 7.44 -23.40 -4.02
CA ILE A 247 7.52 -22.83 -5.37
C ILE A 247 8.26 -21.49 -5.32
N LYS A 248 7.95 -20.64 -4.34
CA LYS A 248 8.64 -19.37 -4.16
C LYS A 248 10.08 -19.56 -3.70
N ALA A 249 10.33 -20.56 -2.85
CA ALA A 249 11.68 -20.91 -2.41
C ALA A 249 12.56 -21.38 -3.58
N ILE A 250 12.06 -22.27 -4.45
CA ILE A 250 12.84 -22.72 -5.61
C ILE A 250 13.06 -21.58 -6.60
N GLU A 251 12.08 -20.69 -6.78
CA GLU A 251 12.25 -19.48 -7.59
C GLU A 251 13.36 -18.57 -7.05
N ALA A 252 13.41 -18.33 -5.73
CA ALA A 252 14.49 -17.55 -5.12
C ALA A 252 15.87 -18.16 -5.35
N VAL A 253 15.99 -19.49 -5.30
CA VAL A 253 17.23 -20.20 -5.63
C VAL A 253 17.58 -19.98 -7.11
N MET A 254 16.62 -20.12 -8.02
CA MET A 254 16.84 -19.93 -9.47
C MET A 254 17.16 -18.49 -9.85
N ASP A 255 16.65 -17.52 -9.08
CA ASP A 255 17.01 -16.11 -9.19
C ASP A 255 18.42 -15.80 -8.64
N GLY A 256 19.09 -16.78 -8.02
CA GLY A 256 20.46 -16.69 -7.52
C GLY A 256 20.61 -16.24 -6.06
N PHE A 257 19.57 -16.42 -5.24
CA PHE A 257 19.61 -16.13 -3.80
C PHE A 257 19.90 -17.37 -2.96
N ARG A 258 20.54 -17.18 -1.80
CA ARG A 258 20.62 -18.23 -0.78
C ARG A 258 19.27 -18.36 -0.10
N VAL A 259 18.77 -19.57 0.05
CA VAL A 259 17.52 -19.86 0.75
C VAL A 259 17.81 -20.76 1.94
N MET A 260 17.37 -20.36 3.12
CA MET A 260 17.51 -21.16 4.36
C MET A 260 16.44 -20.78 5.38
N PRO A 261 16.16 -21.64 6.38
CA PRO A 261 15.31 -21.30 7.50
C PRO A 261 15.80 -20.07 8.27
N ILE A 262 14.89 -19.31 8.87
CA ILE A 262 15.24 -18.13 9.68
C ILE A 262 16.12 -18.49 10.88
N ASP A 263 15.96 -19.67 11.48
CA ASP A 263 16.80 -20.15 12.59
C ASP A 263 18.29 -20.21 12.22
N GLU A 264 18.59 -20.44 10.94
CA GLU A 264 19.94 -20.42 10.39
C GLU A 264 20.33 -19.00 9.96
N ALA A 265 19.44 -18.27 9.28
CA ALA A 265 19.72 -16.92 8.80
C ALA A 265 19.93 -15.89 9.92
N ALA A 266 19.32 -16.09 11.10
CA ALA A 266 19.37 -15.17 12.23
C ALA A 266 20.79 -14.87 12.72
N SER A 267 21.68 -15.86 12.72
CA SER A 267 23.08 -15.68 13.12
C SER A 267 23.96 -15.06 12.02
N LEU A 268 23.45 -14.98 10.79
CA LEU A 268 24.19 -14.51 9.62
C LEU A 268 23.81 -13.08 9.20
N GLY A 269 22.57 -12.66 9.46
CA GLY A 269 22.05 -11.37 9.01
C GLY A 269 22.62 -10.16 9.74
N ASP A 270 22.78 -9.06 9.00
CA ASP A 270 23.06 -7.72 9.54
C ASP A 270 21.82 -6.82 9.45
N LEU A 271 20.95 -7.08 8.48
CA LEU A 271 19.69 -6.38 8.23
C LEU A 271 18.60 -7.40 7.89
N PHE A 272 17.46 -7.32 8.58
CA PHE A 272 16.33 -8.21 8.41
C PHE A 272 15.11 -7.42 7.96
N ILE A 273 14.47 -7.86 6.87
CA ILE A 273 13.35 -7.18 6.24
C ILE A 273 12.19 -8.16 6.10
N THR A 274 11.12 -7.96 6.87
CA THR A 274 9.91 -8.79 6.79
C THR A 274 8.94 -8.25 5.75
N VAL A 275 8.45 -9.14 4.87
CA VAL A 275 7.51 -8.85 3.77
C VAL A 275 6.56 -10.03 3.54
N THR A 276 6.11 -10.66 4.62
CA THR A 276 5.31 -11.91 4.54
C THR A 276 3.81 -11.70 4.65
N GLY A 277 3.37 -10.62 5.30
CA GLY A 277 2.00 -10.40 5.71
C GLY A 277 1.53 -11.32 6.85
N ASN A 278 2.46 -11.96 7.58
CA ASN A 278 2.16 -12.94 8.62
C ASN A 278 2.70 -12.53 10.00
N ARG A 279 2.20 -13.17 11.06
CA ARG A 279 2.49 -12.79 12.44
C ARG A 279 3.72 -13.50 12.99
N HIS A 280 4.53 -12.76 13.76
CA HIS A 280 5.69 -13.24 14.51
C HIS A 280 6.70 -14.00 13.64
N VAL A 281 6.97 -13.50 12.44
CA VAL A 281 8.00 -14.02 11.53
C VAL A 281 9.37 -13.95 12.21
N ILE A 282 9.65 -12.85 12.91
CA ILE A 282 10.79 -12.71 13.81
C ILE A 282 10.28 -12.75 15.24
N ASP A 283 10.73 -13.77 16.00
CA ASP A 283 10.34 -14.01 17.38
C ASP A 283 11.58 -14.20 18.27
N LYS A 284 11.36 -14.42 19.57
CA LYS A 284 12.35 -14.55 20.63
C LYS A 284 13.58 -15.37 20.22
N ALA A 285 13.37 -16.58 19.71
CA ALA A 285 14.47 -17.49 19.35
C ALA A 285 15.40 -16.90 18.27
N HIS A 286 14.84 -16.09 17.36
CA HIS A 286 15.60 -15.44 16.30
C HIS A 286 16.39 -14.25 16.86
N PHE A 287 15.76 -13.41 17.69
CA PHE A 287 16.44 -12.27 18.34
C PHE A 287 17.62 -12.72 19.22
N GLU A 288 17.52 -13.85 19.92
CA GLU A 288 18.61 -14.42 20.74
C GLU A 288 19.84 -14.80 19.90
N ARG A 289 19.64 -15.13 18.62
CA ARG A 289 20.68 -15.60 17.70
C ARG A 289 21.29 -14.49 16.85
N MET A 290 20.68 -13.30 16.84
CA MET A 290 21.15 -12.17 16.03
C MET A 290 22.49 -11.64 16.52
N LYS A 291 23.29 -11.16 15.55
CA LYS A 291 24.55 -10.45 15.81
C LYS A 291 24.29 -9.17 16.60
N ASP A 292 25.29 -8.73 17.37
CA ASP A 292 25.27 -7.39 17.94
C ASP A 292 25.17 -6.34 16.83
N GLY A 293 24.21 -5.43 16.98
CA GLY A 293 23.92 -4.36 16.05
C GLY A 293 23.09 -4.75 14.84
N ALA A 294 22.44 -5.92 14.86
CA ALA A 294 21.47 -6.29 13.83
C ALA A 294 20.32 -5.27 13.74
N ILE A 295 19.89 -4.97 12.53
CA ILE A 295 18.78 -4.06 12.25
C ILE A 295 17.58 -4.88 11.77
N VAL A 296 16.40 -4.65 12.34
CA VAL A 296 15.15 -5.28 11.92
C VAL A 296 14.14 -4.22 11.50
N CYS A 297 13.45 -4.49 10.40
CA CYS A 297 12.36 -3.65 9.92
C CYS A 297 11.31 -4.48 9.18
N ASN A 298 10.15 -3.88 9.04
CA ASN A 298 9.01 -4.48 8.38
C ASN A 298 8.55 -3.61 7.21
N SER A 299 8.21 -4.24 6.10
CA SER A 299 7.53 -3.59 4.97
C SER A 299 6.24 -4.32 4.57
N GLY A 300 5.76 -5.24 5.39
CA GLY A 300 4.38 -5.73 5.35
C GLY A 300 3.41 -4.77 6.05
N HIS A 301 2.11 -5.01 5.88
CA HIS A 301 1.06 -4.03 6.19
C HIS A 301 0.90 -3.73 7.70
N PHE A 302 1.06 -4.73 8.58
CA PHE A 302 0.94 -4.54 10.04
C PHE A 302 2.28 -4.75 10.75
N ASP A 303 2.42 -4.19 11.94
CA ASP A 303 3.59 -4.31 12.83
C ASP A 303 3.73 -5.70 13.49
N LEU A 304 2.85 -6.63 13.16
CA LEU A 304 2.76 -7.96 13.74
C LEU A 304 3.82 -8.94 13.23
N GLU A 305 4.54 -8.63 12.15
CA GLU A 305 5.59 -9.52 11.61
C GLU A 305 6.78 -9.64 12.58
N LEU A 306 7.00 -8.62 13.42
CA LEU A 306 8.03 -8.60 14.45
C LEU A 306 7.37 -8.77 15.83
N ASN A 307 7.79 -9.77 16.62
CA ASN A 307 7.28 -9.92 17.99
C ASN A 307 7.96 -8.91 18.94
N LEU A 308 7.60 -7.62 18.81
CA LEU A 308 8.18 -6.53 19.62
C LEU A 308 7.86 -6.67 21.11
N THR A 309 6.70 -7.24 21.46
CA THR A 309 6.35 -7.56 22.85
C THR A 309 7.32 -8.57 23.48
N ALA A 310 7.78 -9.56 22.71
CA ALA A 310 8.82 -10.48 23.18
C ALA A 310 10.17 -9.77 23.29
N LEU A 311 10.54 -8.96 22.29
CA LEU A 311 11.79 -8.19 22.28
C LEU A 311 11.90 -7.25 23.49
N GLU A 312 10.83 -6.54 23.84
CA GLU A 312 10.75 -5.68 25.02
C GLU A 312 11.03 -6.44 26.32
N LYS A 313 10.47 -7.65 26.47
CA LYS A 313 10.70 -8.52 27.65
C LYS A 313 12.13 -9.06 27.73
N MET A 314 12.81 -9.18 26.58
CA MET A 314 14.20 -9.62 26.47
C MET A 314 15.19 -8.49 26.72
N ALA A 315 14.79 -7.25 26.46
CA ALA A 315 15.63 -6.08 26.61
C ALA A 315 15.86 -5.72 28.08
N LYS A 316 17.07 -5.23 28.38
CA LYS A 316 17.44 -4.55 29.62
C LYS A 316 17.24 -3.05 29.50
N HIS A 317 17.48 -2.49 28.31
CA HIS A 317 17.35 -1.07 28.03
C HIS A 317 16.75 -0.84 26.65
N ARG A 318 15.93 0.21 26.53
CA ARG A 318 15.35 0.71 25.27
C ARG A 318 15.59 2.20 25.19
N LYS A 319 16.08 2.69 24.05
CA LYS A 319 16.13 4.12 23.73
C LYS A 319 15.97 4.37 22.25
N GLU A 320 15.42 5.51 21.91
CA GLU A 320 15.52 6.04 20.55
C GLU A 320 16.93 6.58 20.31
N VAL A 321 17.61 6.09 19.28
CA VAL A 321 18.98 6.50 18.92
C VAL A 321 19.02 7.45 17.72
N ARG A 322 17.98 7.39 16.87
CA ARG A 322 17.71 8.30 15.76
C ARG A 322 16.19 8.37 15.59
N PRO A 323 15.63 9.41 14.94
CA PRO A 323 14.20 9.45 14.66
C PRO A 323 13.70 8.14 14.03
N LEU A 324 12.69 7.53 14.67
CA LEU A 324 12.10 6.24 14.24
C LEU A 324 13.07 5.05 14.24
N MET A 325 14.15 5.11 15.02
CA MET A 325 15.11 4.02 15.21
C MET A 325 15.39 3.80 16.68
N GLU A 326 14.95 2.66 17.19
CA GLU A 326 15.06 2.28 18.60
C GLU A 326 16.12 1.21 18.79
N GLU A 327 17.00 1.39 19.78
CA GLU A 327 17.96 0.40 20.24
C GLU A 327 17.36 -0.38 21.42
N PHE A 328 17.36 -1.71 21.29
CA PHE A 328 17.06 -2.67 22.34
C PHE A 328 18.36 -3.37 22.76
N GLU A 329 18.88 -3.03 23.94
CA GLU A 329 20.00 -3.74 24.54
C GLU A 329 19.48 -4.98 25.26
N LEU A 330 19.82 -6.17 24.77
CA LEU A 330 19.39 -7.45 25.33
C LEU A 330 20.17 -7.81 26.60
N LYS A 331 19.63 -8.73 27.41
CA LYS A 331 20.28 -9.24 28.63
C LYS A 331 21.65 -9.89 28.40
N ASN A 332 21.91 -10.37 27.18
CA ASN A 332 23.21 -10.93 26.77
C ASN A 332 24.22 -9.86 26.29
N GLY A 333 23.84 -8.57 26.29
CA GLY A 333 24.67 -7.45 25.85
C GLY A 333 24.61 -7.13 24.35
N HIS A 334 23.95 -7.96 23.54
CA HIS A 334 23.74 -7.65 22.12
C HIS A 334 22.69 -6.55 21.96
N ARG A 335 22.87 -5.69 20.95
CA ARG A 335 21.92 -4.64 20.59
C ARG A 335 21.16 -5.03 19.32
N ILE A 336 19.85 -4.82 19.35
CA ILE A 336 18.98 -4.94 18.17
C ILE A 336 18.37 -3.57 17.89
N TYR A 337 18.41 -3.13 16.65
CA TYR A 337 17.80 -1.88 16.24
C TYR A 337 16.49 -2.14 15.48
N VAL A 338 15.40 -1.51 15.93
CA VAL A 338 14.08 -1.60 15.30
C VAL A 338 13.77 -0.30 14.59
N LEU A 339 13.41 -0.39 13.30
CA LEU A 339 12.95 0.78 12.53
C LEU A 339 11.44 0.94 12.61
N ALA A 340 10.97 2.19 12.63
CA ALA A 340 9.58 2.59 12.53
C ALA A 340 8.62 1.89 13.52
N GLN A 341 9.11 1.49 14.70
CA GLN A 341 8.35 0.71 15.68
C GLN A 341 7.74 -0.58 15.09
N GLY A 342 8.39 -1.16 14.07
CA GLY A 342 7.90 -2.33 13.34
C GLY A 342 6.78 -2.07 12.32
N ARG A 343 6.33 -0.82 12.15
CA ARG A 343 5.42 -0.44 11.05
C ARG A 343 6.15 -0.36 9.71
N LEU A 344 5.40 -0.06 8.64
CA LEU A 344 5.91 0.04 7.27
C LEU A 344 7.10 1.02 7.17
N VAL A 345 8.31 0.48 7.00
CA VAL A 345 9.55 1.25 6.98
C VAL A 345 9.64 2.18 5.78
N ASN A 346 9.13 1.77 4.63
CA ASN A 346 9.16 2.54 3.39
C ASN A 346 8.33 3.83 3.48
N LEU A 347 7.17 3.78 4.14
CA LEU A 347 6.29 4.93 4.33
C LEU A 347 6.67 5.77 5.56
N SER A 348 7.09 5.10 6.65
CA SER A 348 7.38 5.81 7.90
C SER A 348 8.73 6.53 7.85
N CYS A 349 9.74 5.91 7.23
CA CYS A 349 11.11 6.42 7.19
C CYS A 349 11.51 7.05 5.85
N ALA A 350 10.64 7.00 4.84
CA ALA A 350 10.84 7.67 3.55
C ALA A 350 9.50 8.22 3.01
N GLU A 351 9.27 8.12 1.71
CA GLU A 351 8.12 8.71 1.02
C GLU A 351 7.14 7.65 0.50
N GLY A 352 7.34 6.38 0.81
CA GLY A 352 6.57 5.28 0.23
C GLY A 352 6.95 5.02 -1.23
N HIS A 353 6.00 4.54 -2.01
CA HIS A 353 6.25 4.15 -3.40
C HIS A 353 6.42 5.36 -4.30
N PRO A 354 7.33 5.33 -5.29
CA PRO A 354 7.44 6.40 -6.28
C PRO A 354 6.12 6.63 -7.03
N ALA A 355 5.85 7.89 -7.33
CA ALA A 355 4.63 8.33 -8.02
C ALA A 355 4.36 7.57 -9.33
N SER A 356 5.39 7.30 -10.15
CA SER A 356 5.28 6.51 -11.38
C SER A 356 4.66 5.13 -11.23
N VAL A 357 4.81 4.49 -10.07
CA VAL A 357 4.23 3.18 -9.79
C VAL A 357 2.82 3.35 -9.23
N MET A 358 2.62 4.31 -8.33
CA MET A 358 1.30 4.64 -7.79
C MET A 358 0.33 5.18 -8.85
N ASP A 359 0.85 5.74 -9.95
CA ASP A 359 0.09 6.14 -11.14
C ASP A 359 -0.83 5.02 -11.64
N MET A 360 -0.31 3.79 -11.70
CA MET A 360 -1.11 2.63 -12.13
C MET A 360 -2.00 2.09 -11.02
N SER A 361 -1.51 2.02 -9.77
CA SER A 361 -2.32 1.56 -8.63
C SER A 361 -3.57 2.44 -8.44
N PHE A 362 -3.40 3.76 -8.49
CA PHE A 362 -4.50 4.71 -8.34
C PHE A 362 -5.35 4.87 -9.61
N ALA A 363 -4.80 4.61 -10.80
CA ALA A 363 -5.61 4.40 -11.99
C ALA A 363 -6.58 3.21 -11.81
N ASN A 364 -6.09 2.09 -11.27
CA ASN A 364 -6.95 0.94 -10.95
C ASN A 364 -8.04 1.31 -9.94
N GLN A 365 -7.71 2.04 -8.87
CA GLN A 365 -8.68 2.50 -7.88
C GLN A 365 -9.79 3.35 -8.51
N ALA A 366 -9.41 4.39 -9.27
CA ALA A 366 -10.35 5.29 -9.92
C ALA A 366 -11.29 4.56 -10.89
N LEU A 367 -10.75 3.66 -11.71
CA LEU A 367 -11.51 2.88 -12.69
C LEU A 367 -12.36 1.78 -12.04
N ALA A 368 -11.90 1.18 -10.94
CA ALA A 368 -12.67 0.22 -10.16
C ALA A 368 -13.91 0.88 -9.52
N LEU A 369 -13.77 2.10 -8.98
CA LEU A 369 -14.92 2.87 -8.48
C LEU A 369 -15.91 3.16 -9.60
N GLU A 370 -15.43 3.62 -10.76
CA GLU A 370 -16.29 3.88 -11.92
C GLU A 370 -17.02 2.61 -12.36
N TYR A 371 -16.34 1.45 -12.35
CA TYR A 371 -16.92 0.16 -12.68
C TYR A 371 -18.07 -0.20 -11.72
N LEU A 372 -17.87 -0.03 -10.41
CA LEU A 372 -18.91 -0.25 -9.40
C LEU A 372 -20.13 0.64 -9.63
N VAL A 373 -19.92 1.91 -9.99
CA VAL A 373 -21.03 2.84 -10.30
C VAL A 373 -21.80 2.40 -11.54
N LYS A 374 -21.09 2.06 -12.64
CA LYS A 374 -21.71 1.60 -13.90
C LYS A 374 -22.51 0.30 -13.73
N HIS A 375 -22.16 -0.53 -12.74
CA HIS A 375 -22.79 -1.82 -12.46
C HIS A 375 -23.60 -1.84 -11.16
N LYS A 376 -23.97 -0.66 -10.62
CA LYS A 376 -24.79 -0.56 -9.41
C LYS A 376 -26.05 -1.43 -9.52
N GLY A 377 -26.24 -2.31 -8.54
CA GLY A 377 -27.38 -3.23 -8.46
C GLY A 377 -27.32 -4.45 -9.37
N LYS A 378 -26.22 -4.66 -10.11
CA LYS A 378 -26.02 -5.82 -11.01
C LYS A 378 -24.97 -6.82 -10.51
N LEU A 379 -24.15 -6.42 -9.53
CA LEU A 379 -23.10 -7.25 -8.94
C LEU A 379 -23.61 -7.96 -7.69
N GLU A 380 -23.13 -9.18 -7.48
CA GLU A 380 -23.36 -9.95 -6.26
C GLU A 380 -22.47 -9.43 -5.12
N HIS A 381 -22.79 -9.79 -3.87
CA HIS A 381 -22.01 -9.38 -2.70
C HIS A 381 -20.76 -10.26 -2.52
N LYS A 382 -19.81 -10.13 -3.44
CA LYS A 382 -18.56 -10.89 -3.44
C LYS A 382 -17.35 -10.04 -3.80
N VAL A 383 -16.16 -10.61 -3.61
CA VAL A 383 -14.90 -10.00 -4.03
C VAL A 383 -14.66 -10.30 -5.51
N TYR A 384 -14.58 -9.25 -6.32
CA TYR A 384 -14.25 -9.29 -7.74
C TYR A 384 -12.82 -8.85 -7.98
N THR A 385 -12.15 -9.42 -8.97
CA THR A 385 -10.97 -8.80 -9.58
C THR A 385 -11.41 -7.77 -10.62
N LEU A 386 -10.59 -6.75 -10.84
CA LEU A 386 -10.84 -5.81 -11.95
C LEU A 386 -10.86 -6.59 -13.29
N PRO A 387 -11.77 -6.27 -14.23
CA PRO A 387 -11.78 -6.92 -15.53
C PRO A 387 -10.44 -6.73 -16.26
N ALA A 388 -10.00 -7.77 -16.98
CA ALA A 388 -8.72 -7.78 -17.67
C ALA A 388 -8.60 -6.62 -18.68
N GLU A 389 -9.70 -6.22 -19.30
CA GLU A 389 -9.73 -5.12 -20.27
C GLU A 389 -9.31 -3.80 -19.64
N VAL A 390 -9.70 -3.54 -18.39
CA VAL A 390 -9.36 -2.31 -17.66
C VAL A 390 -7.87 -2.33 -17.29
N ASP A 391 -7.36 -3.48 -16.86
CA ASP A 391 -5.94 -3.66 -16.52
C ASP A 391 -5.05 -3.47 -17.77
N HIS A 392 -5.48 -4.00 -18.91
CA HIS A 392 -4.83 -3.77 -20.21
C HIS A 392 -4.91 -2.32 -20.67
N GLU A 393 -6.02 -1.62 -20.44
CA GLU A 393 -6.13 -0.18 -20.73
C GLU A 393 -5.09 0.62 -19.92
N ILE A 394 -4.96 0.36 -18.61
CA ILE A 394 -3.98 1.02 -17.74
C ILE A 394 -2.55 0.78 -18.23
N ALA A 395 -2.19 -0.48 -18.52
CA ALA A 395 -0.87 -0.82 -19.05
C ALA A 395 -0.59 -0.10 -20.39
N SER A 396 -1.58 -0.06 -21.28
CA SER A 396 -1.48 0.61 -22.58
C SER A 396 -1.31 2.13 -22.44
N LEU A 397 -2.05 2.75 -21.52
CA LEU A 397 -1.90 4.17 -21.19
C LEU A 397 -0.52 4.47 -20.62
N LYS A 398 0.02 3.58 -19.76
CA LYS A 398 1.37 3.74 -19.21
C LYS A 398 2.43 3.67 -20.30
N LEU A 399 2.39 2.65 -21.15
CA LEU A 399 3.32 2.53 -22.29
C LEU A 399 3.26 3.75 -23.21
N LYS A 400 2.05 4.21 -23.54
CA LYS A 400 1.85 5.42 -24.33
C LYS A 400 2.47 6.65 -23.66
N SER A 401 2.29 6.81 -22.36
CA SER A 401 2.88 7.93 -21.61
C SER A 401 4.41 7.90 -21.59
N MET A 402 5.00 6.71 -21.70
CA MET A 402 6.45 6.49 -21.79
C MET A 402 6.97 6.60 -23.24
N GLY A 403 6.10 6.85 -24.22
CA GLY A 403 6.48 6.86 -25.64
C GLY A 403 6.84 5.48 -26.20
N ILE A 404 6.38 4.39 -25.57
CA ILE A 404 6.68 3.02 -25.97
C ILE A 404 5.53 2.47 -26.82
N ALA A 405 5.88 1.98 -28.01
CA ALA A 405 4.98 1.21 -28.87
C ALA A 405 5.24 -0.29 -28.71
N ILE A 406 4.19 -1.10 -28.92
CA ILE A 406 4.26 -2.56 -28.90
C ILE A 406 3.60 -3.13 -30.16
N ASP A 407 4.00 -4.33 -30.53
CA ASP A 407 3.43 -5.05 -31.67
C ASP A 407 1.94 -5.39 -31.45
N LYS A 408 1.23 -5.64 -32.56
CA LYS A 408 -0.12 -6.17 -32.55
C LYS A 408 -0.14 -7.52 -33.25
N LEU A 409 -0.90 -8.46 -32.71
CA LEU A 409 -1.15 -9.73 -33.39
C LEU A 409 -1.81 -9.46 -34.75
N THR A 410 -1.35 -10.16 -35.79
CA THR A 410 -2.08 -10.22 -37.06
C THR A 410 -3.31 -11.12 -36.91
N SER A 411 -4.26 -10.99 -37.82
CA SER A 411 -5.45 -11.86 -37.84
C SER A 411 -5.08 -13.34 -37.89
N GLU A 412 -4.04 -13.70 -38.65
CA GLU A 412 -3.52 -15.07 -38.74
C GLU A 412 -2.93 -15.56 -37.41
N MET A 413 -2.19 -14.72 -36.68
CA MET A 413 -1.66 -15.08 -35.35
C MET A 413 -2.80 -15.29 -34.34
N THR A 414 -3.82 -14.43 -34.37
CA THR A 414 -5.01 -14.60 -33.53
C THR A 414 -5.77 -15.87 -33.87
N GLU A 415 -5.93 -16.20 -35.15
CA GLU A 415 -6.56 -17.46 -35.57
C GLU A 415 -5.75 -18.67 -35.10
N TYR A 416 -4.43 -18.66 -35.31
CA TYR A 416 -3.53 -19.74 -34.90
C TYR A 416 -3.60 -19.99 -33.38
N MET A 417 -3.56 -18.94 -32.56
CA MET A 417 -3.64 -19.07 -31.09
C MET A 417 -4.99 -19.61 -30.60
N ASN A 418 -6.07 -19.40 -31.35
CA ASN A 418 -7.43 -19.80 -30.98
C ASN A 418 -7.93 -21.05 -31.74
N SER A 419 -7.08 -21.66 -32.57
CA SER A 419 -7.41 -22.84 -33.35
C SER A 419 -6.58 -24.03 -32.91
N TRP A 420 -7.23 -25.14 -32.57
CA TRP A 420 -6.57 -26.43 -32.34
C TRP A 420 -6.30 -27.18 -33.65
N LYS A 421 -6.81 -26.68 -34.78
CA LYS A 421 -6.76 -27.35 -36.09
C LYS A 421 -5.42 -27.20 -36.79
N THR A 422 -4.57 -26.33 -36.26
CA THR A 422 -3.26 -26.03 -36.80
C THR A 422 -2.24 -26.37 -35.73
N GLY A 423 -1.55 -27.48 -35.92
CA GLY A 423 -0.46 -27.97 -35.07
C GLY A 423 0.47 -28.83 -35.93
N THR A 424 1.69 -29.07 -35.44
CA THR A 424 2.65 -29.97 -36.12
C THR A 424 2.14 -31.40 -36.23
#